data_AF-A0A1R4IIY8-F1
#
_entry.id   AF-A0A1R4IIY8-F1
#
_cell.length_a   1.000
_cell.length_b   1.000
_cell.length_c   1.000
_cell.angle_alpha   90.00
_cell.angle_beta   90.00
_cell.angle_gamma   90.00
#
_symmetry.space_group_name_H-M   'P 1'
#
loop_
_entity.id
_entity.type
_entity.pdbx_description
1 polymer ?
#
loop_
_entity_poly.entity_id
_entity_poly.type
_entity_poly.pdbx_seq_one_letter_code
_entity_poly.pdbx_strand_id
1 'polypeptide(L)' 'MTQGFTQHDPSREIRAPRGTEISAKSWQTEAPLRMLMNNLDPEVAERPEDLVVYGGTGRAARS' A
#
# COMPACT_ATOMS: atom_id res chain seq x y z
N MET A 1 24.49 13.43 5.68
CA MET A 1 23.99 12.15 5.15
C MET A 1 22.47 12.15 5.27
N THR A 2 21.79 12.81 4.34
CA THR A 2 20.33 12.87 4.33
C THR A 2 19.86 11.63 3.59
N GLN A 3 19.44 10.58 4.30
CA GLN A 3 18.70 9.50 3.65
C GLN A 3 17.40 10.13 3.14
N GLY A 4 17.33 10.42 1.84
CA GLY A 4 16.09 10.85 1.23
C GLY A 4 15.08 9.72 1.35
N PHE A 5 13.85 10.04 1.77
CA PHE A 5 12.70 9.14 1.66
C PHE A 5 12.52 8.80 0.18
N THR A 6 13.16 7.74 -0.30
CA THR A 6 13.03 7.32 -1.69
C THR A 6 11.61 6.79 -1.87
N GLN A 7 10.86 7.46 -2.73
CA GLN A 7 9.51 7.05 -3.17
C GLN A 7 9.50 5.59 -3.66
N HIS A 8 10.62 5.17 -4.25
CA HIS A 8 10.89 3.83 -4.74
C HIS A 8 11.56 2.95 -3.68
N ASP A 9 10.99 1.79 -3.40
CA ASP A 9 11.57 0.73 -2.57
C ASP A 9 11.34 -0.64 -3.24
N PRO A 10 12.36 -1.23 -3.87
CA PRO A 10 12.22 -2.48 -4.63
C PRO A 10 11.98 -3.71 -3.74
N SER A 11 12.13 -3.58 -2.41
CA SER A 11 11.86 -4.66 -1.46
C SER A 11 10.44 -4.63 -0.88
N ARG A 12 9.64 -3.62 -1.27
CA ARG A 12 8.31 -3.40 -0.72
C ARG A 12 7.30 -4.39 -1.29
N GLU A 13 6.84 -5.30 -0.44
CA GLU A 13 5.69 -6.16 -0.71
C GLU A 13 4.59 -5.86 0.31
N ILE A 14 3.51 -5.21 -0.14
CA ILE A 14 2.34 -4.90 0.69
C ILE A 14 1.20 -5.80 0.23
N ARG A 15 0.55 -6.50 1.17
CA ARG A 15 -0.65 -7.31 0.87
C ARG A 15 -1.69 -7.10 1.95
N ALA A 16 -2.96 -6.99 1.55
CA ALA A 16 -4.04 -6.80 2.50
C ALA A 16 -4.24 -8.03 3.41
N PRO A 17 -4.30 -7.86 4.75
CA PRO A 17 -4.65 -8.92 5.68
C PRO A 17 -5.99 -9.58 5.32
N ARG A 18 -6.07 -10.90 5.49
CA ARG A 18 -7.25 -11.72 5.16
C ARG A 18 -7.85 -12.31 6.44
N GLY A 19 -9.10 -12.76 6.36
CA GLY A 19 -9.82 -13.32 7.51
C GLY A 19 -10.43 -12.26 8.43
N THR A 20 -10.93 -12.71 9.58
CA THR A 20 -11.75 -11.88 10.51
C THR A 20 -10.95 -11.23 11.64
N GLU A 21 -9.68 -11.57 11.81
CA GLU A 21 -8.79 -10.90 12.77
C GLU A 21 -8.45 -9.50 12.27
N ILE A 22 -8.47 -8.49 13.14
CA ILE A 22 -8.24 -7.08 12.78
C ILE A 22 -7.01 -6.54 13.52
N SER A 23 -6.26 -5.65 12.86
CA SER A 23 -5.12 -4.95 13.47
C SER A 23 -5.53 -3.56 14.01
N ALA A 24 -6.51 -2.92 13.38
CA ALA A 24 -7.11 -1.68 13.86
C ALA A 24 -8.11 -1.92 15.01
N LYS A 25 -8.57 -0.84 15.64
CA LYS A 25 -9.48 -0.92 16.80
C LYS A 25 -10.94 -1.21 16.44
N SER A 26 -11.29 -1.12 15.16
CA SER A 26 -12.65 -1.36 14.67
C SER A 26 -12.66 -1.69 13.18
N TRP A 27 -13.71 -2.36 12.71
CA TRP A 27 -13.88 -2.64 11.28
C TRP A 27 -13.95 -1.39 10.41
N GLN A 28 -14.53 -0.30 10.92
CA GLN A 28 -14.61 0.97 10.20
C GLN A 28 -13.23 1.58 9.92
N THR A 29 -12.22 1.24 10.73
CA THR A 29 -10.83 1.69 10.53
C THR A 29 -9.96 0.62 9.86
N GLU A 30 -10.26 -0.66 10.08
CA GLU A 30 -9.60 -1.79 9.42
C GLU A 30 -9.93 -1.84 7.91
N ALA A 31 -11.19 -1.61 7.53
CA ALA A 31 -11.61 -1.69 6.14
C ALA A 31 -10.84 -0.74 5.20
N PRO A 32 -10.71 0.58 5.49
CA PRO A 32 -9.90 1.46 4.65
C PRO A 32 -8.41 1.11 4.69
N LEU A 33 -7.88 0.59 5.80
CA LEU A 33 -6.51 0.09 5.87
C LEU A 33 -6.29 -1.06 4.89
N ARG A 34 -7.18 -2.06 4.88
CA ARG A 34 -7.11 -3.20 3.95
C ARG A 34 -7.26 -2.75 2.51
N MET A 35 -8.16 -1.81 2.22
CA MET A 35 -8.33 -1.28 0.86
C MET A 35 -7.10 -0.50 0.39
N LEU A 36 -6.47 0.28 1.27
CA LEU A 36 -5.20 0.93 0.96
C LEU A 36 -4.10 -0.09 0.64
N MET A 37 -3.98 -1.14 1.47
CA MET A 37 -2.99 -2.20 1.24
C MET A 37 -3.30 -3.00 -0.04
N ASN A 38 -4.58 -3.24 -0.34
CA ASN A 38 -5.00 -3.93 -1.55
C ASN A 38 -4.64 -3.15 -2.82
N ASN A 39 -4.74 -1.82 -2.79
CA ASN A 39 -4.29 -0.98 -3.90
C ASN A 39 -2.78 -1.10 -4.17
N LEU A 40 -2.00 -1.62 -3.23
CA LEU A 40 -0.55 -1.79 -3.34
C LEU A 40 -0.12 -3.27 -3.39
N ASP A 41 -1.07 -4.19 -3.54
CA ASP A 41 -0.77 -5.60 -3.74
C ASP A 41 -0.05 -5.79 -5.09
N PRO A 42 1.06 -6.55 -5.16
CA PRO A 42 1.76 -6.82 -6.43
C PRO A 42 0.90 -7.44 -7.52
N GLU A 43 -0.21 -8.08 -7.16
CA GLU A 43 -1.18 -8.63 -8.11
C GLU A 43 -2.23 -7.61 -8.59
N VAL A 44 -2.26 -6.42 -7.99
CA VAL A 44 -3.26 -5.36 -8.25
C VAL A 44 -2.62 -4.09 -8.81
N ALA A 45 -1.52 -3.64 -8.20
CA ALA A 45 -0.83 -2.41 -8.57
C ALA A 45 0.07 -2.58 -9.79
N GLU A 46 0.14 -1.57 -10.66
CA GLU A 46 1.08 -1.55 -11.79
C GLU A 46 2.55 -1.44 -11.32
N ARG A 47 2.83 -0.63 -10.29
CA ARG A 47 4.17 -0.35 -9.74
C ARG A 47 4.11 -0.09 -8.22
N PRO A 48 3.84 -1.12 -7.39
CA PRO A 48 3.68 -0.98 -5.94
C PRO A 48 4.91 -0.42 -5.21
N GLU A 49 6.11 -0.69 -5.71
CA GLU A 49 7.39 -0.20 -5.20
C GLU A 49 7.49 1.33 -5.23
N ASP A 50 6.75 1.98 -6.13
CA ASP A 50 6.63 3.43 -6.27
C ASP A 50 5.33 4.00 -5.70
N LEU A 51 4.54 3.15 -5.03
CA LEU A 51 3.19 3.42 -4.54
C LEU A 51 2.17 3.71 -5.66
N VAL A 52 2.47 3.38 -6.90
CA VAL A 52 1.62 3.63 -8.08
C VAL A 52 0.65 2.46 -8.25
N VAL A 53 -0.65 2.78 -8.27
CA VAL A 53 -1.72 1.80 -8.48
C VAL A 53 -1.97 1.62 -9.97
N TYR A 54 -2.33 2.70 -10.67
CA TYR A 54 -2.56 2.69 -12.12
C TYR A 54 -2.51 4.12 -12.70
N GLY A 55 -2.60 4.24 -14.02
CA GLY A 55 -2.75 5.53 -14.70
C GLY A 55 -1.45 6.35 -14.70
N GLY A 56 -0.31 5.66 -14.82
CA GLY A 56 1.02 6.26 -14.94
C GLY A 56 1.59 6.76 -13.60
N THR A 57 0.94 7.75 -12.98
CA THR A 57 1.39 8.35 -11.71
C THR A 57 0.31 8.36 -10.62
N GLY A 58 -0.81 7.66 -10.83
CA GLY A 58 -1.87 7.54 -9.83
C GLY A 58 -1.40 6.72 -8.63
N ARG A 59 -1.06 7.40 -7.53
CA ARG A 59 -0.48 6.78 -6.33
C ARG A 59 -1.46 6.65 -5.17
N ALA A 60 -1.33 5.56 -4.41
CA ALA A 60 -2.14 5.31 -3.22
C ALA A 60 -1.74 6.21 -2.03
N ALA A 61 -0.48 6.62 -1.95
CA ALA A 61 0.07 7.52 -0.94
C ALA A 61 1.20 8.38 -1.51
N ARG A 62 1.58 9.42 -0.76
CA ARG A 62 2.58 10.41 -1.22
C ARG A 62 4.02 9.88 -1.13
N SER A 63 4.33 9.05 -0.14
CA SER A 63 5.68 8.59 0.22
C SER A 63 5.62 7.40 1.15
#